data_AF-A0A258S975-F1
#
_entry.id   AF-A0A258S975-F1
#
_cell.length_a   1.000
_cell.length_b   1.000
_cell.length_c   1.000
_cell.angle_alpha   90.00
_cell.angle_beta   90.00
_cell.angle_gamma   90.00
#
_symmetry.space_group_name_H-M   'P 1'
#
loop_
_entity.id
_entity.type
_entity.pdbx_description
1 polymer ?
#
loop_
_entity_poly.entity_id
_entity_poly.type
_entity_poly.pdbx_seq_one_letter_code
_entity_poly.pdbx_strand_id
1 'polypeptide(L)'
;MAASYGDAAKVVGEHAPENQAIERPLFQLIAHALELSLKAALSHQGRDEEWLMMMGHGLERCYAQALRGGLYSARDRSMDMLIEALDQPHALQLFRYPQSSSWTAPDRNAAIQAMAGHLGLVGSYIYDPAQDDCC
;
A
#
# COMPACT_ATOMS: atom_id res chain seq x y z
N MET A 1 -5.14 11.02 -1.06
CA MET A 1 -5.05 10.09 -2.21
C MET A 1 -4.94 8.63 -1.78
N ALA A 2 -3.95 8.22 -0.96
CA ALA A 2 -3.82 6.82 -0.51
C ALA A 2 -5.11 6.27 0.14
N ALA A 3 -5.73 7.04 1.05
CA ALA A 3 -7.00 6.69 1.68
C ALA A 3 -8.13 6.43 0.66
N SER A 4 -8.24 7.25 -0.39
CA SER A 4 -9.26 7.09 -1.43
C SER A 4 -9.11 5.77 -2.20
N TYR A 5 -7.88 5.32 -2.45
CA TYR A 5 -7.63 3.99 -3.03
C TYR A 5 -8.01 2.88 -2.05
N GLY A 6 -7.69 3.05 -0.77
CA GLY A 6 -8.07 2.09 0.28
C GLY A 6 -9.58 1.96 0.46
N ASP A 7 -10.31 3.07 0.42
CA ASP A 7 -11.76 3.08 0.52
C ASP A 7 -12.40 2.44 -0.71
N ALA A 8 -11.89 2.73 -1.91
CA ALA A 8 -12.32 2.04 -3.13
C ALA A 8 -12.06 0.52 -3.05
N ALA A 9 -10.91 0.09 -2.53
CA ALA A 9 -10.61 -1.33 -2.35
C ALA A 9 -11.58 -2.02 -1.39
N LYS A 10 -11.97 -1.36 -0.28
CA LYS A 10 -12.99 -1.87 0.65
C LYS A 10 -14.34 -2.04 -0.05
N VAL A 11 -14.80 -0.99 -0.75
CA VAL A 11 -16.09 -1.02 -1.47
C VAL A 11 -16.12 -2.15 -2.50
N VAL A 12 -15.06 -2.31 -3.29
CA VAL A 12 -14.95 -3.40 -4.27
C VAL A 12 -14.92 -4.75 -3.55
N GLY A 13 -14.14 -4.89 -2.49
CA GLY A 13 -14.04 -6.14 -1.73
C GLY A 13 -15.37 -6.61 -1.14
N GLU A 14 -16.19 -5.69 -0.66
CA GLU A 14 -17.50 -5.95 -0.02
C GLU A 14 -18.60 -6.29 -1.03
N HIS A 15 -18.63 -5.62 -2.18
CA HIS A 15 -19.80 -5.64 -3.08
C HIS A 15 -19.58 -6.46 -4.34
N ALA A 16 -18.34 -6.75 -4.70
CA ALA A 16 -18.05 -7.36 -5.98
C ALA A 16 -17.99 -8.89 -5.85
N PRO A 17 -18.69 -9.63 -6.73
CA PRO A 17 -18.80 -11.08 -6.65
C PRO A 17 -17.41 -11.73 -6.69
N GLU A 18 -17.24 -12.88 -6.04
CA GLU A 18 -16.03 -13.68 -6.13
C GLU A 18 -15.85 -14.23 -7.56
N ASN A 19 -15.40 -13.37 -8.47
CA ASN A 19 -15.02 -13.71 -9.82
C ASN A 19 -13.61 -13.18 -10.11
N GLN A 20 -12.91 -13.84 -11.03
CA GLN A 20 -11.54 -13.47 -11.39
C GLN A 20 -11.45 -12.09 -12.07
N ALA A 21 -12.55 -11.59 -12.64
CA ALA A 21 -12.55 -10.34 -13.39
C ALA A 21 -12.27 -9.11 -12.52
N ILE A 22 -12.63 -9.16 -11.23
CA ILE A 22 -12.46 -8.04 -10.30
C ILE A 22 -11.19 -8.12 -9.45
N GLU A 23 -10.51 -9.29 -9.42
CA GLU A 23 -9.36 -9.49 -8.54
C GLU A 23 -8.21 -8.55 -8.90
N ARG A 24 -7.85 -8.47 -10.17
CA ARG A 24 -6.76 -7.59 -10.62
C ARG A 24 -7.05 -6.11 -10.30
N PRO A 25 -8.22 -5.54 -10.64
CA PRO A 25 -8.59 -4.20 -10.20
C PRO A 25 -8.52 -4.00 -8.69
N LEU A 26 -8.98 -4.97 -7.89
CA LEU A 26 -8.91 -4.88 -6.44
C LEU A 26 -7.46 -4.80 -5.93
N PHE A 27 -6.59 -5.70 -6.38
CA PHE A 27 -5.19 -5.71 -5.97
C PHE A 27 -4.39 -4.52 -6.53
N GLN A 28 -4.81 -3.93 -7.67
CA GLN A 28 -4.30 -2.64 -8.12
C GLN A 28 -4.63 -1.52 -7.12
N LEU A 29 -5.86 -1.45 -6.62
CA LEU A 29 -6.27 -0.44 -5.65
C LEU A 29 -5.48 -0.60 -4.34
N ILE A 30 -5.34 -1.83 -3.86
CA ILE A 30 -4.57 -2.14 -2.65
C ILE A 30 -3.10 -1.73 -2.83
N ALA A 31 -2.46 -2.16 -3.92
CA ALA A 31 -1.05 -1.85 -4.18
C ALA A 31 -0.79 -0.34 -4.31
N HIS A 32 -1.68 0.41 -4.97
CA HIS A 32 -1.57 1.88 -5.02
C HIS A 32 -1.83 2.55 -3.68
N ALA A 33 -2.77 2.07 -2.88
CA ALA A 33 -2.97 2.58 -1.53
C ALA A 33 -1.67 2.45 -0.72
N LEU A 34 -1.06 1.25 -0.72
CA LEU A 34 0.20 0.96 -0.03
C LEU A 34 1.37 1.79 -0.56
N GLU A 35 1.54 1.90 -1.88
CA GLU A 35 2.62 2.69 -2.48
C GLU A 35 2.55 4.15 -2.03
N LEU A 36 1.37 4.76 -2.12
CA LEU A 36 1.20 6.17 -1.80
C LEU A 36 1.33 6.43 -0.30
N SER A 37 0.81 5.55 0.56
CA SER A 37 0.95 5.71 2.01
C SER A 37 2.39 5.48 2.48
N LEU A 38 3.12 4.52 1.90
CA LEU A 38 4.54 4.32 2.20
C LEU A 38 5.37 5.52 1.74
N LYS A 39 5.11 6.07 0.55
CA LYS A 39 5.77 7.28 0.07
C LYS A 39 5.44 8.50 0.94
N ALA A 40 4.22 8.61 1.45
CA ALA A 40 3.86 9.66 2.41
C ALA A 40 4.65 9.54 3.71
N ALA A 41 4.76 8.32 4.28
CA ALA A 41 5.58 8.09 5.46
C ALA A 41 7.06 8.40 5.22
N LEU A 42 7.60 8.01 4.07
CA LEU A 42 8.98 8.32 3.68
C LEU A 42 9.21 9.83 3.49
N SER A 43 8.23 10.54 2.93
CA SER A 43 8.26 11.99 2.82
C SER A 43 8.31 12.66 4.20
N HIS A 44 7.47 12.19 5.14
CA HIS A 44 7.50 12.63 6.54
C HIS A 44 8.86 12.33 7.21
N GLN A 45 9.52 11.24 6.82
CA GLN A 45 10.89 10.90 7.26
C GLN A 45 11.99 11.74 6.57
N GLY A 46 11.63 12.77 5.80
CA GLY A 46 12.56 13.70 5.17
C GLY A 46 13.06 13.27 3.78
N ARG A 47 12.40 12.32 3.11
CA ARG A 47 12.70 12.01 1.70
C ARG A 47 12.03 13.02 0.78
N ASP A 48 12.81 13.56 -0.15
CA ASP A 48 12.32 14.50 -1.16
C ASP A 48 11.60 13.79 -2.32
N GLU A 49 10.94 14.58 -3.17
CA GLU A 49 10.15 14.08 -4.29
C GLU A 49 10.98 13.30 -5.32
N GLU A 50 12.19 13.77 -5.64
CA GLU A 50 13.09 13.10 -6.60
C GLU A 50 13.45 11.70 -6.11
N TRP A 51 13.80 11.58 -4.82
CA TRP A 51 14.09 10.30 -4.20
C TRP A 51 12.88 9.36 -4.23
N LEU A 52 11.68 9.88 -3.92
CA LEU A 52 10.44 9.10 -3.94
C LEU A 52 10.06 8.65 -5.36
N MET A 53 10.34 9.45 -6.37
CA MET A 53 10.15 9.09 -7.78
C MET A 53 11.08 7.95 -8.21
N MET A 54 12.35 7.97 -7.79
CA MET A 54 13.32 6.90 -8.11
C MET A 54 12.95 5.53 -7.50
N MET A 55 12.10 5.50 -6.48
CA MET A 55 11.58 4.25 -5.91
C MET A 55 10.58 3.56 -6.84
N GLY A 56 9.98 4.29 -7.78
CA GLY A 56 8.99 3.76 -8.71
C GLY A 56 7.84 3.07 -7.98
N HIS A 57 7.44 1.89 -8.48
CA HIS A 57 6.38 1.05 -7.91
C HIS A 57 6.92 -0.04 -6.95
N GLY A 58 8.15 0.08 -6.46
CA GLY A 58 8.75 -0.92 -5.57
C GLY A 58 8.21 -0.82 -4.14
N LEU A 59 7.21 -1.62 -3.81
CA LEU A 59 6.59 -1.71 -2.48
C LEU A 59 7.57 -2.23 -1.43
N GLU A 60 8.34 -3.28 -1.71
CA GLU A 60 9.29 -3.87 -0.77
C GLU A 60 10.35 -2.85 -0.36
N ARG A 61 10.90 -2.13 -1.35
CA ARG A 61 11.90 -1.09 -1.10
C ARG A 61 11.31 0.06 -0.28
N CYS A 62 10.10 0.51 -0.59
CA CYS A 62 9.44 1.58 0.18
C CYS A 62 9.16 1.13 1.61
N TYR A 63 8.65 -0.08 1.78
CA TYR A 63 8.30 -0.66 3.08
C TYR A 63 9.53 -0.88 3.96
N ALA A 64 10.61 -1.45 3.42
CA ALA A 64 11.86 -1.65 4.15
C ALA A 64 12.48 -0.34 4.64
N GLN A 65 12.38 0.73 3.84
CA GLN A 65 12.89 2.05 4.23
C GLN A 65 11.99 2.71 5.28
N ALA A 66 10.67 2.63 5.12
CA ALA A 66 9.73 3.18 6.08
C ALA A 66 9.86 2.49 7.45
N LEU A 67 10.09 1.17 7.47
CA LEU A 67 10.42 0.40 8.67
C LEU A 67 11.68 0.93 9.36
N ARG A 68 12.77 1.16 8.61
CA ARG A 68 14.02 1.71 9.16
C ARG A 68 13.85 3.11 9.73
N GLY A 69 12.94 3.91 9.18
CA GLY A 69 12.59 5.23 9.69
C GLY A 69 11.59 5.22 10.85
N GLY A 70 11.21 4.04 11.35
CA GLY A 70 10.38 3.91 12.56
C GLY A 70 8.87 4.02 12.32
N LEU A 71 8.39 3.85 11.09
CA LEU A 71 6.93 3.79 10.82
C LEU A 71 6.24 2.70 11.64
N TYR A 72 6.90 1.56 11.85
CA TYR A 72 6.39 0.48 12.67
C TYR A 72 7.25 0.30 13.92
N SER A 73 6.60 0.14 15.06
CA SER A 73 7.25 -0.22 16.33
C SER A 73 7.66 -1.70 16.39
N ALA A 74 6.98 -2.56 15.63
CA ALA A 74 7.29 -3.98 15.47
C ALA A 74 6.92 -4.45 14.05
N ARG A 75 7.61 -5.48 13.57
CA ARG A 75 7.37 -6.03 12.24
C ARG A 75 6.01 -6.72 12.18
N ASP A 76 5.20 -6.38 11.19
CA ASP A 76 3.88 -6.97 10.97
C ASP A 76 3.96 -8.04 9.88
N ARG A 77 3.76 -9.30 10.29
CA ARG A 77 3.83 -10.46 9.37
C ARG A 77 2.75 -10.41 8.28
N SER A 78 1.56 -9.88 8.58
CA SER A 78 0.48 -9.77 7.60
C SER A 78 0.87 -8.79 6.49
N MET A 79 1.49 -7.67 6.87
CA MET A 79 2.04 -6.70 5.93
C MET A 79 3.25 -7.25 5.17
N ASP A 80 4.17 -7.98 5.82
CA ASP A 80 5.30 -8.60 5.14
C ASP A 80 4.81 -9.52 4.00
N MET A 81 3.84 -10.40 4.27
CA MET A 81 3.26 -11.31 3.27
C MET A 81 2.52 -10.56 2.16
N LEU A 82 1.78 -9.49 2.52
CA LEU A 82 1.06 -8.68 1.54
C LEU A 82 2.02 -7.95 0.60
N ILE A 83 3.10 -7.36 1.12
CA ILE A 83 4.12 -6.68 0.34
C ILE A 83 4.83 -7.67 -0.58
N GLU A 84 5.22 -8.84 -0.08
CA GLU A 84 5.81 -9.92 -0.88
C GLU A 84 4.89 -10.35 -2.04
N ALA A 85 3.60 -10.50 -1.78
CA ALA A 85 2.63 -10.93 -2.79
C ALA A 85 2.34 -9.87 -3.86
N LEU A 86 2.53 -8.58 -3.57
CA LEU A 86 2.12 -7.47 -4.45
C LEU A 86 3.28 -6.74 -5.11
N ASP A 87 4.50 -6.77 -4.56
CA ASP A 87 5.63 -5.96 -5.04
C ASP A 87 5.92 -6.17 -6.53
N GLN A 88 6.25 -7.39 -6.93
CA GLN A 88 6.61 -7.69 -8.31
C GLN A 88 5.44 -7.48 -9.30
N PRO A 89 4.22 -8.01 -9.06
CA PRO A 89 3.07 -7.76 -9.94
C PRO A 89 2.74 -6.27 -10.11
N HIS A 90 2.84 -5.50 -9.02
CA HIS A 90 2.58 -4.06 -9.03
C HIS A 90 3.65 -3.32 -9.83
N ALA A 91 4.93 -3.63 -9.59
CA ALA A 91 6.06 -3.05 -10.29
C ALA A 91 6.02 -3.31 -11.80
N LEU A 92 5.57 -4.50 -12.21
CA LEU A 92 5.39 -4.87 -13.62
C LEU A 92 4.05 -4.43 -14.22
N GLN A 93 3.22 -3.73 -13.45
CA GLN A 93 1.89 -3.26 -13.84
C GLN A 93 0.95 -4.39 -14.32
N LEU A 94 1.13 -5.59 -13.78
CA LEU A 94 0.39 -6.80 -14.14
C LEU A 94 -1.12 -6.66 -13.91
N PHE A 95 -1.52 -5.87 -12.92
CA PHE A 95 -2.92 -5.65 -12.60
C PHE A 95 -3.62 -4.71 -13.58
N ARG A 96 -2.85 -3.92 -14.36
CA ARG A 96 -3.38 -2.95 -15.33
C ARG A 96 -3.41 -3.50 -16.75
N TYR A 97 -2.44 -4.34 -17.12
CA TYR A 97 -2.29 -4.81 -18.49
C TYR A 97 -2.37 -6.33 -18.60
N PRO A 98 -2.99 -6.88 -19.68
CA PRO A 98 -2.95 -8.30 -19.97
C PRO A 98 -1.51 -8.77 -20.13
N GLN A 99 -1.07 -9.66 -19.25
CA GLN A 99 0.27 -10.24 -19.25
C GLN A 99 0.16 -11.70 -18.80
N SER A 100 0.97 -12.57 -19.41
CA SER A 100 1.13 -13.94 -18.93
C SER A 100 1.84 -13.89 -17.58
N SER A 101 1.26 -14.52 -16.57
CA SER A 101 1.83 -14.57 -15.23
C SER A 101 1.31 -15.76 -14.46
N SER A 102 2.18 -16.31 -13.61
CA SER A 102 1.85 -17.32 -12.59
C SER A 102 1.46 -16.71 -11.24
N TRP A 103 1.24 -15.39 -11.18
CA TRP A 103 0.85 -14.71 -9.95
C TRP A 103 -0.45 -15.31 -9.41
N THR A 104 -0.43 -15.61 -8.11
CA THR A 104 -1.58 -16.12 -7.37
C THR A 104 -2.05 -15.04 -6.42
N ALA A 105 -3.35 -14.73 -6.46
CA ALA A 105 -3.93 -13.74 -5.58
C ALA A 105 -3.80 -14.17 -4.10
N PRO A 106 -3.38 -13.28 -3.19
CA PRO A 106 -3.47 -13.54 -1.76
C PRO A 106 -4.94 -13.52 -1.31
N ASP A 107 -5.20 -13.94 -0.06
CA ASP A 107 -6.55 -13.86 0.50
C ASP A 107 -7.07 -12.42 0.49
N ARG A 108 -8.25 -12.23 -0.09
CA ARG A 108 -8.87 -10.91 -0.30
C ARG A 108 -9.07 -10.17 1.01
N ASN A 109 -9.67 -10.84 1.98
CA ASN A 109 -10.09 -10.20 3.23
C ASN A 109 -8.86 -9.85 4.08
N ALA A 110 -7.88 -10.75 4.15
CA ALA A 110 -6.61 -10.50 4.79
C ALA A 110 -5.87 -9.31 4.15
N ALA A 111 -5.86 -9.22 2.82
CA ALA A 111 -5.22 -8.12 2.11
C ALA A 111 -5.89 -6.76 2.41
N ILE A 112 -7.23 -6.71 2.40
CA ILE A 112 -7.98 -5.49 2.75
C ILE A 112 -7.74 -5.09 4.21
N GLN A 113 -7.75 -6.05 5.13
CA GLN A 113 -7.51 -5.81 6.55
C GLN A 113 -6.10 -5.27 6.81
N ALA A 114 -5.08 -5.91 6.23
CA ALA A 114 -3.69 -5.48 6.36
C ALA A 114 -3.48 -4.07 5.77
N MET A 115 -4.03 -3.81 4.58
CA MET A 115 -4.01 -2.46 3.98
C MET A 115 -4.70 -1.43 4.87
N ALA A 116 -5.89 -1.73 5.41
CA ALA A 116 -6.61 -0.81 6.28
C ALA A 116 -5.83 -0.51 7.58
N GLY A 117 -5.24 -1.54 8.20
CA GLY A 117 -4.36 -1.39 9.35
C GLY A 117 -3.15 -0.51 9.05
N HIS A 118 -2.49 -0.75 7.92
CA HIS A 118 -1.37 0.08 7.45
C HIS A 118 -1.76 1.54 7.24
N LEU A 119 -2.89 1.81 6.59
CA LEU A 119 -3.35 3.19 6.36
C LEU A 119 -3.66 3.91 7.68
N GLY A 120 -4.25 3.23 8.66
CA GLY A 120 -4.48 3.79 9.99
C GLY A 120 -3.18 4.10 10.74
N LEU A 121 -2.19 3.20 10.62
CA LEU A 121 -0.86 3.39 11.19
C LEU A 121 -0.15 4.60 10.56
N VAL A 122 -0.10 4.67 9.23
CA VAL A 122 0.52 5.80 8.52
C VAL A 122 -0.17 7.10 8.87
N GLY A 123 -1.51 7.12 8.92
CA GLY A 123 -2.26 8.30 9.33
C GLY A 123 -1.88 8.79 10.72
N SER A 124 -1.74 7.87 11.67
CA SER A 124 -1.30 8.20 13.05
C SER A 124 0.17 8.62 13.13
N TYR A 125 1.01 8.10 12.23
CA TYR A 125 2.44 8.37 12.20
C TYR A 125 2.77 9.74 11.60
N ILE A 126 2.05 10.16 10.55
CA ILE A 126 2.28 11.44 9.89
C ILE A 126 1.49 12.59 10.53
N TYR A 127 0.46 12.29 11.31
CA TYR A 127 -0.33 13.30 12.01
C TYR A 127 0.38 13.71 13.30
N ASP A 128 0.93 14.93 13.29
CA ASP A 128 1.46 15.60 14.48
C ASP A 128 0.45 16.64 14.97
N PRO A 129 -0.27 16.42 16.09
CA PRO A 129 -1.22 17.38 16.62
C PRO A 129 -0.59 18.72 17.03
N ALA A 130 0.74 18.80 17.16
CA ALA A 130 1.44 20.05 17.52
C ALA A 130 1.62 21.03 16.35
N GLN A 131 1.29 20.65 15.11
CA GLN A 131 1.39 21.53 13.94
C GLN A 131 0.09 22.27 13.59
N ASP A 132 -1.06 21.87 14.16
CA ASP A 132 -2.36 22.51 13.91
C ASP A 132 -2.67 23.72 14.83
N ASP A 133 -1.89 23.94 15.90
CA ASP A 133 -2.07 25.06 16.85
C ASP A 133 -1.33 26.35 16.44
N CYS A 134 -0.75 26.39 15.24
CA CYS A 134 0.01 27.53 14.71
C CYS A 134 -0.63 28.09 13.44
N CYS A 135 -1.92 28.38 13.47
CA CYS A 135 -2.61 29.24 12.49
C CYS A 135 -3.63 30.15 13.18
#